data_AF-A0A2E4DAX5-F1
#
_entry.id   AF-A0A2E4DAX5-F1
#
_cell.length_a   1.000
_cell.length_b   1.000
_cell.length_c   1.000
_cell.angle_alpha   90.00
_cell.angle_beta   90.00
_cell.angle_gamma   90.00
#
_symmetry.space_group_name_H-M   'P 1'
#
loop_
_entity.id
_entity.type
_entity.pdbx_description
1 polymer ?
#
loop_
_entity_poly.entity_id
_entity_poly.type
_entity_poly.pdbx_seq_one_letter_code
_entity_poly.pdbx_strand_id
1 'polypeptide(L)'
;MFRDLFLAMTFLFIVMLSGPSVSASSPTNQCYSIPVATPFKKLNPIQNETWCYREHSESTTHIYRHTRNQESRAAFVIEKNQNKISLIHLYERESENKIAMQEASSFDELVPPYPVPVDLKNIKTSKIIKLSKHFPPSKIQQDDFDTIATKNRDKVHGFEVEIPKSEKASVSADKMPQDGYWWPERGMSILDPLRIYDRYVKGVTGEDPKSREWEKAHHSDGSLGWTGHCNGWVVASILYRFNEKTYYDKKTNTYIKPHHIDGMRAETSYCANYAFYGRRYYEGVGELKDINPVLFHKTLQYYIKHLNSPVAFDEFNNEIVNNLIISGYEFEVEQKDARKFQVTAKLRAHTYSEYFVHKARVAKSSIYQYKYNLFTDEEGKIIDGHWKIGKNPDFLWVPLSQEKCPGENQNMHHDWVDHIIENLEPVSHKSL
;
A
#
# COMPACT_ATOMS: atom_id res chain seq x y z
N MET A 1 -46.51 38.60 71.17
CA MET A 1 -45.21 39.31 71.27
C MET A 1 -44.15 38.24 71.50
N PHE A 2 -43.19 38.08 70.58
CA PHE A 2 -41.96 37.28 70.67
C PHE A 2 -42.00 35.80 71.17
N ARG A 3 -41.58 34.88 70.26
CA ARG A 3 -40.44 33.92 70.36
C ARG A 3 -40.27 33.00 71.58
N ASP A 4 -39.88 31.72 71.45
CA ASP A 4 -39.75 30.81 70.28
C ASP A 4 -40.64 29.53 70.54
N LEU A 5 -40.29 28.24 70.52
CA LEU A 5 -39.08 27.43 70.24
C LEU A 5 -39.47 26.00 69.76
N PHE A 6 -38.49 25.21 69.31
CA PHE A 6 -38.62 23.92 68.62
C PHE A 6 -38.90 22.72 69.53
N LEU A 7 -39.71 21.75 69.05
CA LEU A 7 -39.23 20.40 68.67
C LEU A 7 -40.29 19.62 67.86
N ALA A 8 -39.97 19.17 66.65
CA ALA A 8 -40.76 18.19 65.89
C ALA A 8 -39.87 17.47 64.85
N MET A 9 -40.16 16.19 64.58
CA MET A 9 -39.31 15.30 63.79
C MET A 9 -40.03 14.88 62.50
N THR A 10 -39.47 15.21 61.34
CA THR A 10 -40.07 14.92 60.02
C THR A 10 -39.34 13.78 59.32
N PHE A 11 -40.06 12.69 59.00
CA PHE A 11 -39.55 11.61 58.17
C PHE A 11 -39.42 12.04 56.71
N LEU A 12 -38.28 11.75 56.08
CA LEU A 12 -38.03 12.02 54.65
C LEU A 12 -38.22 10.74 53.83
N PHE A 13 -39.22 10.72 52.94
CA PHE A 13 -39.40 9.63 51.98
C PHE A 13 -38.44 9.81 50.79
N ILE A 14 -37.48 8.91 50.63
CA ILE A 14 -36.61 8.85 49.44
C ILE A 14 -37.25 7.89 48.43
N VAL A 15 -37.80 8.44 47.35
CA VAL A 15 -38.27 7.65 46.19
C VAL A 15 -37.09 7.45 45.24
N MET A 16 -36.52 6.25 45.22
CA MET A 16 -35.50 5.89 44.22
C MET A 16 -36.17 5.58 42.87
N LEU A 17 -36.05 6.50 41.92
CA LEU A 17 -36.39 6.25 40.52
C LEU A 17 -35.25 5.48 39.82
N SER A 18 -35.27 4.14 39.94
CA SER A 18 -34.37 3.25 39.20
C SER A 18 -34.81 3.17 37.72
N GLY A 19 -34.39 4.15 36.92
CA GLY A 19 -34.50 4.07 35.47
C GLY A 19 -33.70 2.88 34.91
N PRO A 20 -34.15 2.24 33.82
CA PRO A 20 -33.44 1.10 33.24
C PRO A 20 -32.07 1.52 32.69
N SER A 21 -31.01 0.97 33.26
CA SER A 21 -29.64 1.18 32.79
C SER A 21 -29.48 0.61 31.37
N VAL A 22 -29.48 1.47 30.37
CA VAL A 22 -29.16 1.09 28.98
C VAL A 22 -27.67 0.71 28.95
N SER A 23 -27.38 -0.59 29.02
CA SER A 23 -26.02 -1.10 28.86
C SER A 23 -25.60 -0.90 27.41
N ALA A 24 -24.79 0.13 27.15
CA ALA A 24 -24.18 0.34 25.85
C ALA A 24 -23.40 -0.91 25.43
N SER A 25 -23.87 -1.60 24.39
CA SER A 25 -23.21 -2.78 23.86
C SER A 25 -21.83 -2.40 23.35
N SER A 26 -20.77 -2.98 23.92
CA SER A 26 -19.39 -2.68 23.53
C SER A 26 -19.20 -2.88 22.02
N PRO A 27 -18.58 -1.94 21.30
CA PRO A 27 -18.53 -1.95 19.84
C PRO A 27 -17.82 -3.21 19.33
N THR A 28 -18.52 -3.99 18.51
CA THR A 28 -18.00 -5.26 17.99
C THR A 28 -16.98 -5.03 16.90
N ASN A 29 -15.75 -5.49 17.11
CA ASN A 29 -14.76 -5.61 16.05
C ASN A 29 -15.34 -6.40 14.86
N GLN A 30 -15.43 -5.79 13.69
CA GLN A 30 -15.71 -6.48 12.44
C GLN A 30 -14.38 -6.66 11.71
N CYS A 31 -13.93 -7.90 11.53
CA CYS A 31 -12.62 -8.18 10.92
C CYS A 31 -12.77 -9.02 9.65
N TYR A 32 -12.09 -8.60 8.60
CA TYR A 32 -11.93 -9.33 7.35
C TYR A 32 -10.54 -9.98 7.32
N SER A 33 -10.50 -11.20 6.83
CA SER A 33 -9.26 -11.93 6.57
C SER A 33 -8.84 -11.68 5.13
N ILE A 34 -7.74 -10.95 4.93
CA ILE A 34 -6.98 -11.05 3.67
C ILE A 34 -6.16 -12.35 3.77
N PRO A 35 -6.32 -13.31 2.85
CA PRO A 35 -5.52 -14.53 2.87
C PRO A 35 -4.08 -14.20 2.50
N VAL A 36 -3.13 -14.37 3.43
CA VAL A 36 -1.70 -14.20 3.17
C VAL A 36 -1.10 -15.59 2.95
N ALA A 37 -0.50 -15.84 1.79
CA ALA A 37 -0.12 -17.19 1.40
C ALA A 37 1.23 -17.61 2.03
N THR A 38 1.19 -17.88 3.33
CA THR A 38 2.37 -18.24 4.13
C THR A 38 3.01 -19.58 3.72
N PRO A 39 4.36 -19.67 3.78
CA PRO A 39 5.13 -20.57 2.90
C PRO A 39 5.04 -22.08 3.16
N PHE A 40 4.65 -22.54 4.35
CA PHE A 40 4.83 -23.96 4.75
C PHE A 40 3.54 -24.71 5.10
N LYS A 41 2.85 -25.27 4.09
CA LYS A 41 1.68 -26.17 4.26
C LYS A 41 1.89 -27.36 5.22
N LYS A 42 3.14 -27.76 5.50
CA LYS A 42 3.49 -28.84 6.45
C LYS A 42 3.75 -28.36 7.90
N LEU A 43 3.92 -27.07 8.16
CA LEU A 43 4.35 -26.56 9.47
C LEU A 43 3.52 -25.39 10.02
N ASN A 44 2.73 -24.69 9.21
CA ASN A 44 1.69 -23.78 9.71
C ASN A 44 0.49 -23.72 8.74
N PRO A 45 -0.75 -23.57 9.24
CA PRO A 45 -1.89 -23.24 8.39
C PRO A 45 -1.74 -21.84 7.79
N ILE A 46 -2.46 -21.58 6.69
CA ILE A 46 -2.56 -20.27 6.04
C ILE A 46 -2.78 -19.18 7.10
N GLN A 47 -1.87 -18.23 7.20
CA GLN A 47 -2.08 -17.06 8.05
C GLN A 47 -2.91 -16.05 7.28
N ASN A 48 -4.04 -15.63 7.84
CA ASN A 48 -4.77 -14.51 7.29
C ASN A 48 -4.26 -13.23 7.95
N GLU A 49 -3.93 -12.21 7.17
CA GLU A 49 -3.88 -10.86 7.71
C GLU A 49 -5.29 -10.47 8.11
N THR A 50 -5.45 -10.28 9.41
CA THR A 50 -6.73 -9.92 9.99
C THR A 50 -6.79 -8.40 10.02
N TRP A 51 -7.41 -7.82 9.00
CA TRP A 51 -7.71 -6.40 9.00
C TRP A 51 -9.04 -6.19 9.71
N CYS A 52 -9.02 -5.36 10.75
CA CYS A 52 -10.18 -5.11 11.57
C CYS A 52 -10.64 -3.66 11.38
N TYR A 53 -11.95 -3.48 11.39
CA TYR A 53 -12.56 -2.20 11.64
C TYR A 53 -13.42 -2.24 12.90
N ARG A 54 -13.55 -1.08 13.54
CA ARG A 54 -14.40 -0.88 14.70
C ARG A 54 -15.18 0.41 14.49
N GLU A 55 -16.50 0.26 14.38
CA GLU A 55 -17.43 1.37 14.41
C GLU A 55 -17.55 1.83 15.87
N HIS A 56 -17.18 3.09 16.14
CA HIS A 56 -17.29 3.71 17.46
C HIS A 56 -18.61 4.45 17.66
N SER A 57 -19.18 4.90 16.56
CA SER A 57 -20.46 5.57 16.43
C SER A 57 -20.93 5.36 14.98
N GLU A 58 -22.16 5.79 14.68
CA GLU A 58 -22.64 5.89 13.30
C GLU A 58 -21.77 6.81 12.42
N SER A 59 -20.98 7.69 13.07
CA SER A 59 -20.14 8.71 12.44
C SER A 59 -18.64 8.37 12.39
N THR A 60 -18.16 7.24 12.94
CA THR A 60 -16.72 7.02 13.10
C THR A 60 -16.34 5.53 13.03
N THR A 61 -15.42 5.21 12.11
CA THR A 61 -14.92 3.85 11.87
C THR A 61 -13.39 3.82 11.87
N HIS A 62 -12.77 3.20 12.86
CA HIS A 62 -11.33 2.99 12.93
C HIS A 62 -10.94 1.73 12.15
N ILE A 63 -9.88 1.77 11.34
CA ILE A 63 -9.35 0.63 10.58
C ILE A 63 -7.91 0.34 11.03
N TYR A 64 -7.60 -0.92 11.33
CA TYR A 64 -6.31 -1.35 11.88
C TYR A 64 -5.90 -2.75 11.39
N ARG A 65 -4.59 -2.94 11.26
CA ARG A 65 -3.98 -4.23 10.93
C ARG A 65 -3.74 -5.01 12.21
N HIS A 66 -4.26 -6.23 12.31
CA HIS A 66 -4.02 -7.12 13.44
C HIS A 66 -2.99 -8.19 13.06
N THR A 67 -1.73 -7.90 13.36
CA THR A 67 -0.60 -8.82 13.21
C THR A 67 -0.47 -9.73 14.43
N ARG A 68 -0.15 -11.02 14.21
CA ARG A 68 0.12 -11.94 15.32
C ARG A 68 1.35 -11.47 16.09
N ASN A 69 1.21 -11.35 17.42
CA ASN A 69 2.28 -11.00 18.37
C ASN A 69 2.85 -9.56 18.25
N GLN A 70 2.12 -8.62 17.64
CA GLN A 70 2.45 -7.19 17.67
C GLN A 70 1.23 -6.34 18.03
N GLU A 71 1.47 -5.12 18.53
CA GLU A 71 0.40 -4.19 18.88
C GLU A 71 -0.33 -3.71 17.63
N SER A 72 -1.66 -3.72 17.67
CA SER A 72 -2.50 -3.38 16.52
C SER A 72 -2.53 -1.86 16.30
N ARG A 73 -1.59 -1.35 15.50
CA ARG A 73 -1.57 0.06 15.08
C ARG A 73 -2.80 0.37 14.21
N ALA A 74 -3.50 1.45 14.55
CA ALA A 74 -4.52 2.03 13.68
C ALA A 74 -3.87 2.54 12.40
N ALA A 75 -4.34 2.06 11.26
CA ALA A 75 -3.84 2.41 9.95
C ALA A 75 -4.48 3.73 9.48
N PHE A 76 -5.79 3.88 9.65
CA PHE A 76 -6.51 5.13 9.39
C PHE A 76 -7.90 5.09 10.04
N VAL A 77 -8.51 6.26 10.21
CA VAL A 77 -9.89 6.44 10.68
C VAL A 77 -10.73 7.05 9.56
N ILE A 78 -11.99 6.63 9.46
CA ILE A 78 -13.00 7.23 8.59
C ILE A 78 -14.05 7.89 9.49
N GLU A 79 -14.16 9.21 9.43
CA GLU A 79 -15.28 9.96 10.00
C GLU A 79 -16.36 10.17 8.92
N LYS A 80 -17.64 10.12 9.32
CA LYS A 80 -18.83 10.29 8.48
C LYS A 80 -19.76 11.31 9.14
N ASN A 81 -19.78 12.52 8.61
CA ASN A 81 -20.76 13.56 8.92
C ASN A 81 -21.83 13.60 7.83
N GLN A 82 -22.97 14.27 8.09
CA GLN A 82 -24.20 14.15 7.27
C GLN A 82 -23.99 14.28 5.74
N ASN A 83 -23.08 15.15 5.29
CA ASN A 83 -22.75 15.36 3.87
C ASN A 83 -21.24 15.15 3.55
N LYS A 84 -20.44 14.57 4.47
CA LYS A 84 -18.97 14.62 4.39
C LYS A 84 -18.31 13.38 4.98
N ILE A 85 -17.33 12.81 4.29
CA ILE A 85 -16.49 11.70 4.75
C ILE A 85 -15.05 12.19 4.85
N SER A 86 -14.39 11.95 5.99
CA SER A 86 -13.02 12.39 6.28
C SER A 86 -12.14 11.18 6.61
N LEU A 87 -11.05 10.97 5.87
CA LEU A 87 -10.09 9.87 6.08
C LEU A 87 -8.82 10.41 6.74
N ILE A 88 -8.56 9.97 7.96
CA ILE A 88 -7.42 10.39 8.79
C ILE A 88 -6.38 9.27 8.83
N HIS A 89 -5.30 9.39 8.05
CA HIS A 89 -4.15 8.49 8.08
C HIS A 89 -3.07 9.03 9.02
N LEU A 90 -2.73 8.27 10.06
CA LEU A 90 -1.54 8.51 10.89
C LEU A 90 -0.38 7.70 10.30
N TYR A 91 0.70 8.38 9.89
CA TYR A 91 1.87 7.76 9.28
C TYR A 91 3.17 8.26 9.91
N GLU A 92 4.22 7.46 9.83
CA GLU A 92 5.54 7.80 10.38
C GLU A 92 6.44 8.31 9.24
N ARG A 93 7.04 9.50 9.41
CA ARG A 93 7.95 10.11 8.43
C ARG A 93 9.08 10.82 9.16
N GLU A 94 10.32 10.51 8.79
CA GLU A 94 11.53 11.13 9.37
C GLU A 94 11.60 10.95 10.92
N SER A 95 11.09 9.81 11.41
CA SER A 95 10.90 9.46 12.83
C SER A 95 9.86 10.28 13.60
N GLU A 96 9.07 11.12 12.91
CA GLU A 96 7.95 11.86 13.48
C GLU A 96 6.61 11.28 13.02
N ASN A 97 5.63 11.23 13.93
CA ASN A 97 4.25 10.92 13.57
C ASN A 97 3.62 12.12 12.84
N LYS A 98 3.07 11.88 11.66
CA LYS A 98 2.36 12.83 10.80
C LYS A 98 0.94 12.36 10.58
N ILE A 99 0.03 13.30 10.33
CA ILE A 99 -1.35 13.02 9.95
C ILE A 99 -1.59 13.57 8.54
N ALA A 100 -2.27 12.80 7.71
CA ALA A 100 -2.89 13.27 6.48
C ALA A 100 -4.41 13.05 6.58
N MET A 101 -5.19 14.12 6.54
CA MET A 101 -6.65 14.07 6.59
C MET A 101 -7.25 14.45 5.23
N GLN A 102 -7.78 13.48 4.50
CA GLN A 102 -8.46 13.71 3.22
C GLN A 102 -9.95 13.91 3.47
N GLU A 103 -10.62 14.75 2.68
CA GLU A 103 -12.05 14.98 2.85
C GLU A 103 -12.83 14.93 1.52
N ALA A 104 -14.05 14.41 1.58
CA ALA A 104 -14.85 14.00 0.44
C ALA A 104 -16.36 14.10 0.71
N SER A 105 -17.17 14.06 -0.35
CA SER A 105 -18.63 13.83 -0.26
C SER A 105 -18.98 12.33 -0.29
N SER A 106 -18.13 11.50 -0.89
CA SER A 106 -18.31 10.05 -1.06
C SER A 106 -16.99 9.29 -0.91
N PHE A 107 -17.05 7.99 -0.63
CA PHE A 107 -15.85 7.20 -0.36
C PHE A 107 -14.93 7.03 -1.60
N ASP A 108 -15.48 7.13 -2.82
CA ASP A 108 -14.72 6.97 -4.08
C ASP A 108 -13.82 8.18 -4.41
N GLU A 109 -14.06 9.33 -3.77
CA GLU A 109 -13.22 10.53 -3.90
C GLU A 109 -11.94 10.45 -3.04
N LEU A 110 -11.82 9.44 -2.18
CA LEU A 110 -10.70 9.26 -1.24
C LEU A 110 -9.61 8.38 -1.87
N VAL A 111 -8.36 8.62 -1.46
CA VAL A 111 -7.19 7.78 -1.75
C VAL A 111 -6.83 7.01 -0.46
N PRO A 112 -7.54 5.93 -0.10
CA PRO A 112 -7.20 5.20 1.11
C PRO A 112 -5.80 4.58 0.99
N PRO A 113 -4.97 4.61 2.05
CA PRO A 113 -3.57 4.17 1.99
C PRO A 113 -3.39 2.64 1.85
N TYR A 114 -4.48 1.88 1.99
CA TYR A 114 -4.55 0.42 1.90
C TYR A 114 -5.77 0.01 1.05
N PRO A 115 -5.80 -1.19 0.46
CA PRO A 115 -6.98 -1.70 -0.23
C PRO A 115 -8.12 -1.93 0.78
N VAL A 116 -9.12 -1.06 0.74
CA VAL A 116 -10.27 -1.11 1.65
C VAL A 116 -11.39 -1.91 0.99
N PRO A 117 -12.08 -2.82 1.69
CA PRO A 117 -13.25 -3.51 1.15
C PRO A 117 -14.28 -2.52 0.61
N VAL A 118 -14.59 -2.62 -0.69
CA VAL A 118 -15.52 -1.74 -1.40
C VAL A 118 -16.91 -1.68 -0.72
N ASP A 119 -17.26 -2.76 -0.01
CA ASP A 119 -18.47 -2.89 0.80
C ASP A 119 -18.51 -2.05 2.09
N LEU A 120 -17.53 -1.19 2.41
CA LEU A 120 -17.69 -0.18 3.48
C LEU A 120 -18.91 0.75 3.26
N LYS A 121 -19.41 0.81 2.02
CA LYS A 121 -20.66 1.47 1.62
C LYS A 121 -21.93 0.72 2.06
N ASN A 122 -21.84 -0.61 2.24
CA ASN A 122 -22.98 -1.54 2.31
C ASN A 122 -22.94 -2.47 3.54
N ILE A 123 -22.26 -2.10 4.63
CA ILE A 123 -22.12 -2.97 5.82
C ILE A 123 -23.46 -3.14 6.56
N LYS A 124 -24.24 -4.12 6.11
CA LYS A 124 -25.26 -4.83 6.90
C LYS A 124 -25.09 -6.36 6.81
N THR A 125 -24.36 -6.86 5.82
CA THR A 125 -24.20 -8.30 5.55
C THR A 125 -22.79 -8.66 5.08
N SER A 126 -21.76 -8.40 5.90
CA SER A 126 -20.48 -9.10 5.78
C SER A 126 -20.45 -10.30 6.74
N LYS A 127 -19.68 -11.35 6.41
CA LYS A 127 -19.74 -12.64 7.12
C LYS A 127 -18.92 -12.58 8.42
N ILE A 128 -19.52 -12.08 9.50
CA ILE A 128 -18.87 -11.83 10.80
C ILE A 128 -18.07 -13.05 11.28
N ILE A 129 -16.74 -12.96 11.18
CA ILE A 129 -15.83 -13.94 11.75
C ILE A 129 -15.77 -13.70 13.26
N LYS A 130 -16.46 -14.54 14.04
CA LYS A 130 -16.39 -14.49 15.51
C LYS A 130 -14.99 -14.89 15.98
N LEU A 131 -14.15 -13.89 16.27
CA LEU A 131 -12.85 -14.09 16.90
C LEU A 131 -13.01 -14.88 18.21
N SER A 132 -12.20 -15.93 18.38
CA SER A 132 -12.22 -16.76 19.59
C SER A 132 -11.68 -16.01 20.81
N LYS A 133 -12.27 -16.26 21.97
CA LYS A 133 -11.94 -15.58 23.22
C LYS A 133 -10.54 -15.98 23.72
N HIS A 134 -9.51 -15.21 23.41
CA HIS A 134 -8.44 -14.74 24.33
C HIS A 134 -7.34 -13.97 23.58
N PHE A 135 -7.41 -12.64 23.56
CA PHE A 135 -6.30 -11.76 23.19
C PHE A 135 -6.32 -10.50 24.08
N PRO A 136 -5.29 -10.25 24.90
CA PRO A 136 -5.21 -9.06 25.73
C PRO A 136 -4.74 -7.84 24.91
N PRO A 137 -5.36 -6.66 25.06
CA PRO A 137 -4.89 -5.44 24.40
C PRO A 137 -3.75 -4.78 25.19
N SER A 138 -2.54 -4.75 24.61
CA SER A 138 -1.53 -3.73 24.91
C SER A 138 -1.60 -2.67 23.79
N LYS A 139 -1.84 -1.39 24.10
CA LYS A 139 -1.01 -0.42 24.84
C LYS A 139 -0.04 0.44 24.00
N ILE A 140 -0.38 0.62 22.73
CA ILE A 140 -1.03 1.88 22.37
C ILE A 140 -2.48 1.82 22.88
N GLN A 141 -2.91 2.75 23.73
CA GLN A 141 -4.34 2.85 24.09
C GLN A 141 -5.09 3.50 22.94
N GLN A 142 -6.37 3.15 22.74
CA GLN A 142 -7.18 3.84 21.74
C GLN A 142 -7.27 5.35 22.07
N ASP A 143 -7.33 5.66 23.37
CA ASP A 143 -7.23 7.00 23.93
C ASP A 143 -6.04 7.77 23.37
N ASP A 144 -4.89 7.12 23.08
CA ASP A 144 -3.71 7.76 22.49
C ASP A 144 -3.95 8.17 21.03
N PHE A 145 -4.62 7.33 20.21
CA PHE A 145 -4.92 7.69 18.82
C PHE A 145 -5.95 8.82 18.75
N ASP A 146 -7.05 8.69 19.50
CA ASP A 146 -8.11 9.71 19.53
C ASP A 146 -7.57 11.01 20.16
N THR A 147 -6.65 10.92 21.13
CA THR A 147 -5.88 12.06 21.66
C THR A 147 -4.90 12.65 20.66
N ILE A 148 -4.18 11.84 19.87
CA ILE A 148 -3.23 12.33 18.85
C ILE A 148 -3.98 13.02 17.73
N ALA A 149 -5.07 12.45 17.22
CA ALA A 149 -5.94 13.05 16.21
C ALA A 149 -6.60 14.33 16.71
N THR A 150 -7.08 14.37 17.96
CA THR A 150 -7.76 15.55 18.53
C THR A 150 -6.78 16.65 18.94
N LYS A 151 -5.71 16.34 19.69
CA LYS A 151 -4.72 17.36 20.13
C LYS A 151 -3.85 17.90 19.01
N ASN A 152 -3.73 17.17 17.90
CA ASN A 152 -3.04 17.66 16.71
C ASN A 152 -4.00 18.09 15.60
N ARG A 153 -5.32 18.13 15.79
CA ARG A 153 -6.28 18.55 14.74
C ARG A 153 -5.93 19.95 14.20
N ASP A 154 -5.57 20.87 15.09
CA ASP A 154 -5.09 22.23 14.77
C ASP A 154 -3.69 22.28 14.12
N LYS A 155 -3.00 21.13 14.05
CA LYS A 155 -1.70 20.90 13.39
C LYS A 155 -1.82 19.89 12.23
N VAL A 156 -3.01 19.39 11.93
CA VAL A 156 -3.26 18.60 10.73
C VAL A 156 -3.15 19.57 9.56
N HIS A 157 -2.06 19.49 8.82
CA HIS A 157 -2.07 19.92 7.44
C HIS A 157 -3.08 19.03 6.73
N GLY A 158 -4.29 19.56 6.51
CA GLY A 158 -5.33 18.86 5.77
C GLY A 158 -4.76 18.41 4.42
N PHE A 159 -5.07 17.18 4.03
CA PHE A 159 -4.95 16.77 2.64
C PHE A 159 -6.18 17.30 1.88
N GLU A 160 -6.32 18.63 1.91
CA GLU A 160 -7.12 19.33 0.93
C GLU A 160 -6.31 19.34 -0.37
N VAL A 161 -6.98 18.90 -1.42
CA VAL A 161 -6.38 18.69 -2.74
C VAL A 161 -6.44 20.02 -3.45
N GLU A 162 -5.54 20.93 -3.03
CA GLU A 162 -5.40 22.25 -3.63
C GLU A 162 -5.21 22.12 -5.15
N ILE A 163 -5.73 23.10 -5.90
CA ILE A 163 -5.36 23.35 -7.29
C ILE A 163 -4.41 24.56 -7.34
N PRO A 164 -3.14 24.44 -6.93
CA PRO A 164 -2.18 25.53 -7.01
C PRO A 164 -1.85 25.82 -8.48
N LYS A 165 -1.52 27.08 -8.80
CA LYS A 165 -1.15 27.51 -10.16
C LYS A 165 0.01 26.68 -10.74
N SER A 166 0.95 26.27 -9.88
CA SER A 166 1.83 25.15 -10.15
C SER A 166 2.26 24.48 -8.85
N GLU A 167 2.56 23.19 -8.93
CA GLU A 167 3.13 22.39 -7.84
C GLU A 167 4.20 21.45 -8.38
N LYS A 168 5.18 21.10 -7.55
CA LYS A 168 6.07 19.97 -7.80
C LYS A 168 6.42 19.26 -6.52
N ALA A 169 6.52 17.94 -6.59
CA ALA A 169 7.02 17.10 -5.51
C ALA A 169 7.86 15.96 -6.06
N SER A 170 8.76 15.42 -5.25
CA SER A 170 9.53 14.23 -5.56
C SER A 170 9.94 13.56 -4.25
N VAL A 171 10.06 12.24 -4.27
CA VAL A 171 10.50 11.47 -3.10
C VAL A 171 11.95 11.78 -2.72
N SER A 172 12.33 11.48 -1.48
CA SER A 172 13.70 11.62 -0.99
C SER A 172 14.68 10.70 -1.72
N ALA A 173 15.98 11.02 -1.66
CA ALA A 173 17.01 10.30 -2.41
C ALA A 173 17.14 8.81 -2.03
N ASP A 174 16.82 8.44 -0.79
CA ASP A 174 16.77 7.05 -0.30
C ASP A 174 15.51 6.28 -0.72
N LYS A 175 14.52 6.98 -1.28
CA LYS A 175 13.25 6.46 -1.83
C LYS A 175 13.21 6.51 -3.36
N MET A 176 14.30 6.94 -4.00
CA MET A 176 14.44 6.90 -5.46
C MET A 176 14.45 5.45 -5.96
N PRO A 177 13.63 5.10 -6.96
CA PRO A 177 13.56 3.74 -7.49
C PRO A 177 14.94 3.23 -7.92
N GLN A 178 15.29 2.04 -7.45
CA GLN A 178 16.54 1.39 -7.85
C GLN A 178 16.43 0.82 -9.26
N ASP A 179 17.54 0.89 -10.00
CA ASP A 179 17.67 0.22 -11.28
C ASP A 179 17.77 -1.29 -11.07
N GLY A 180 17.11 -2.05 -11.95
CA GLY A 180 17.02 -3.50 -11.91
C GLY A 180 16.67 -4.01 -13.31
N TYR A 181 16.66 -5.34 -13.47
CA TYR A 181 16.22 -5.96 -14.71
C TYR A 181 14.74 -6.36 -14.64
N TRP A 182 14.05 -6.41 -15.78
CA TRP A 182 12.63 -6.80 -15.85
C TRP A 182 12.40 -8.29 -16.04
N TRP A 183 13.47 -9.08 -16.16
CA TRP A 183 13.45 -10.54 -16.25
C TRP A 183 12.41 -11.09 -17.24
N PRO A 184 12.61 -10.87 -18.56
CA PRO A 184 11.78 -11.47 -19.60
C PRO A 184 11.74 -12.99 -19.50
N GLU A 185 10.53 -13.52 -19.68
CA GLU A 185 10.26 -14.94 -19.92
C GLU A 185 10.88 -15.38 -21.25
N ARG A 186 10.90 -14.49 -22.26
CA ARG A 186 11.59 -14.76 -23.52
C ARG A 186 13.10 -14.91 -23.28
N GLY A 187 13.61 -16.12 -23.52
CA GLY A 187 14.99 -16.50 -23.19
C GLY A 187 15.18 -16.95 -21.74
N MET A 188 14.11 -16.93 -20.93
CA MET A 188 14.02 -17.45 -19.57
C MET A 188 15.13 -16.93 -18.64
N SER A 189 15.35 -15.61 -18.68
CA SER A 189 16.47 -14.93 -18.03
C SER A 189 16.53 -15.12 -16.50
N ILE A 190 15.36 -15.28 -15.87
CA ILE A 190 15.17 -15.52 -14.43
C ILE A 190 15.75 -16.86 -13.94
N LEU A 191 15.94 -17.85 -14.84
CA LEU A 191 16.31 -19.22 -14.46
C LEU A 191 17.71 -19.38 -13.85
N ASP A 192 18.60 -18.39 -13.95
CA ASP A 192 19.90 -18.43 -13.27
C ASP A 192 19.82 -17.98 -11.80
N PRO A 193 19.17 -16.84 -11.46
CA PRO A 193 18.68 -16.58 -10.11
C PRO A 193 18.01 -17.80 -9.46
N LEU A 194 17.03 -18.43 -10.12
CA LEU A 194 16.33 -19.61 -9.57
C LEU A 194 17.26 -20.81 -9.35
N ARG A 195 18.16 -21.08 -10.30
CA ARG A 195 19.19 -22.14 -10.17
C ARG A 195 20.11 -21.92 -8.97
N ILE A 196 20.39 -20.67 -8.60
CA ILE A 196 21.19 -20.32 -7.43
C ILE A 196 20.35 -20.50 -6.16
N TYR A 197 19.07 -20.10 -6.19
CA TYR A 197 18.14 -20.24 -5.08
C TYR A 197 17.90 -21.71 -4.71
N ASP A 198 17.50 -22.54 -5.68
CA ASP A 198 17.24 -23.97 -5.49
C ASP A 198 18.45 -24.67 -4.86
N ARG A 199 19.64 -24.34 -5.37
CA ARG A 199 20.91 -24.83 -4.85
C ARG A 199 21.14 -24.40 -3.41
N TYR A 200 20.94 -23.12 -3.07
CA TYR A 200 21.15 -22.60 -1.72
C TYR A 200 20.18 -23.22 -0.71
N VAL A 201 18.88 -23.21 -1.00
CA VAL A 201 17.86 -23.79 -0.12
C VAL A 201 18.16 -25.26 0.15
N LYS A 202 18.47 -26.04 -0.90
CA LYS A 202 18.91 -27.43 -0.78
C LYS A 202 20.19 -27.62 0.04
N GLY A 203 21.13 -26.67 -0.02
CA GLY A 203 22.32 -26.62 0.82
C GLY A 203 22.03 -26.30 2.30
N VAL A 204 20.88 -25.70 2.62
CA VAL A 204 20.46 -25.43 4.00
C VAL A 204 19.54 -26.53 4.54
N THR A 205 18.56 -26.98 3.78
CA THR A 205 17.48 -27.90 4.22
C THR A 205 17.70 -29.36 3.86
N GLY A 206 18.50 -29.65 2.82
CA GLY A 206 18.57 -30.95 2.16
C GLY A 206 17.48 -31.21 1.11
N GLU A 207 16.38 -30.43 1.11
CA GLU A 207 15.28 -30.55 0.15
C GLU A 207 15.46 -29.56 -1.01
N ASP A 208 15.24 -30.04 -2.24
CA ASP A 208 15.30 -29.24 -3.46
C ASP A 208 13.92 -28.61 -3.73
N PRO A 209 13.77 -27.26 -3.66
CA PRO A 209 12.46 -26.64 -3.82
C PRO A 209 12.00 -26.62 -5.29
N LYS A 210 12.90 -26.75 -6.28
CA LYS A 210 12.56 -26.79 -7.72
C LYS A 210 11.79 -25.55 -8.21
N SER A 211 12.19 -24.36 -7.78
CA SER A 211 11.63 -23.10 -8.29
C SER A 211 11.94 -22.92 -9.78
N ARG A 212 13.16 -23.30 -10.22
CA ARG A 212 13.57 -23.23 -11.63
C ARG A 212 12.79 -24.18 -12.54
N GLU A 213 12.43 -25.36 -12.06
CA GLU A 213 11.60 -26.31 -12.81
C GLU A 213 10.11 -25.93 -12.79
N TRP A 214 9.63 -25.30 -11.70
CA TRP A 214 8.29 -24.69 -11.68
C TRP A 214 8.18 -23.58 -12.73
N GLU A 215 9.17 -22.69 -12.79
CA GLU A 215 9.14 -21.54 -13.70
C GLU A 215 9.12 -21.98 -15.17
N LYS A 216 9.94 -22.97 -15.53
CA LYS A 216 9.87 -23.64 -16.84
C LYS A 216 8.55 -24.36 -17.11
N ALA A 217 7.78 -24.74 -16.10
CA ALA A 217 6.52 -25.45 -16.31
C ALA A 217 5.34 -24.51 -16.57
N HIS A 218 5.47 -23.22 -16.21
CA HIS A 218 4.37 -22.24 -16.28
C HIS A 218 4.65 -21.09 -17.26
N HIS A 219 5.91 -20.64 -17.39
CA HIS A 219 6.28 -19.45 -18.17
C HIS A 219 7.16 -19.73 -19.41
N SER A 220 7.39 -21.00 -19.77
CA SER A 220 8.36 -21.36 -20.83
C SER A 220 7.97 -21.05 -22.27
N ASP A 221 6.73 -20.64 -22.56
CA ASP A 221 6.35 -20.39 -23.96
C ASP A 221 7.05 -19.15 -24.53
N GLY A 222 7.32 -18.13 -23.70
CA GLY A 222 8.07 -16.90 -24.05
C GLY A 222 7.59 -16.20 -25.33
N SER A 223 6.34 -16.49 -25.73
CA SER A 223 5.84 -16.26 -27.08
C SER A 223 5.53 -14.79 -27.31
N LEU A 224 4.96 -14.15 -26.30
CA LEU A 224 4.74 -12.70 -26.25
C LEU A 224 6.05 -12.00 -25.91
N GLY A 225 6.37 -10.93 -26.64
CA GLY A 225 7.66 -10.23 -26.50
C GLY A 225 7.79 -9.33 -25.28
N TRP A 226 6.75 -9.24 -24.45
CA TRP A 226 6.61 -8.32 -23.33
C TRP A 226 6.39 -9.02 -21.98
N THR A 227 6.30 -10.35 -21.94
CA THR A 227 6.06 -11.08 -20.69
C THR A 227 7.34 -11.29 -19.88
N GLY A 228 7.22 -11.12 -18.57
CA GLY A 228 8.34 -11.00 -17.63
C GLY A 228 7.88 -10.39 -16.32
N HIS A 229 8.85 -10.00 -15.49
CA HIS A 229 8.66 -9.60 -14.10
C HIS A 229 8.74 -8.07 -13.91
N CYS A 230 8.12 -7.27 -14.79
CA CYS A 230 8.14 -5.80 -14.66
C CYS A 230 7.44 -5.35 -13.36
N ASN A 231 6.32 -5.98 -13.01
CA ASN A 231 5.65 -5.92 -11.71
C ASN A 231 6.61 -6.30 -10.57
N GLY A 232 7.31 -7.43 -10.70
CA GLY A 232 8.27 -7.93 -9.71
C GLY A 232 9.41 -6.94 -9.42
N TRP A 233 10.00 -6.37 -10.48
CA TRP A 233 10.98 -5.29 -10.38
C TRP A 233 10.41 -4.04 -9.70
N VAL A 234 9.16 -3.66 -10.01
CA VAL A 234 8.48 -2.52 -9.38
C VAL A 234 8.34 -2.69 -7.87
N VAL A 235 7.85 -3.85 -7.41
CA VAL A 235 7.75 -4.13 -5.97
C VAL A 235 9.16 -4.16 -5.35
N ALA A 236 10.10 -4.85 -6.00
CA ALA A 236 11.46 -4.99 -5.49
C ALA A 236 12.17 -3.64 -5.28
N SER A 237 12.04 -2.73 -6.25
CA SER A 237 12.72 -1.42 -6.26
C SER A 237 12.05 -0.35 -5.39
N ILE A 238 10.86 -0.63 -4.84
CA ILE A 238 10.15 0.24 -3.88
C ILE A 238 10.30 -0.28 -2.45
N LEU A 239 10.24 -1.60 -2.24
CA LEU A 239 10.31 -2.21 -0.91
C LEU A 239 11.74 -2.51 -0.43
N TYR A 240 12.68 -2.79 -1.34
CA TYR A 240 14.05 -3.22 -0.99
C TYR A 240 15.12 -2.25 -1.50
N ARG A 241 16.28 -2.27 -0.81
CA ARG A 241 17.51 -1.65 -1.32
C ARG A 241 18.23 -2.65 -2.21
N PHE A 242 18.79 -2.17 -3.33
CA PHE A 242 19.60 -2.98 -4.23
C PHE A 242 20.81 -3.57 -3.47
N ASN A 243 21.08 -4.85 -3.67
CA ASN A 243 22.15 -5.54 -2.95
C ASN A 243 23.43 -5.65 -3.80
N GLU A 244 24.39 -4.75 -3.58
CA GLU A 244 25.68 -4.72 -4.27
C GLU A 244 26.65 -5.84 -3.85
N LYS A 245 26.36 -6.56 -2.77
CA LYS A 245 27.27 -7.58 -2.23
C LYS A 245 27.29 -8.81 -3.13
N THR A 246 28.49 -9.34 -3.36
CA THR A 246 28.67 -10.72 -3.81
C THR A 246 28.94 -11.60 -2.59
N TYR A 247 28.29 -12.75 -2.51
CA TYR A 247 28.42 -13.72 -1.42
C TYR A 247 29.04 -15.02 -1.95
N TYR A 248 29.62 -15.83 -1.07
CA TYR A 248 30.11 -17.15 -1.40
C TYR A 248 29.58 -18.19 -0.40
N ASP A 249 28.67 -19.04 -0.87
CA ASP A 249 28.22 -20.19 -0.10
C ASP A 249 29.23 -21.34 -0.20
N LYS A 250 29.86 -21.64 0.94
CA LYS A 250 30.81 -22.75 1.10
C LYS A 250 30.12 -24.11 1.00
N LYS A 251 28.85 -24.25 1.38
CA LYS A 251 28.13 -25.53 1.34
C LYS A 251 27.88 -26.00 -0.08
N THR A 252 27.56 -25.08 -0.98
CA THR A 252 27.24 -25.37 -2.38
C THR A 252 28.32 -24.91 -3.37
N ASN A 253 29.48 -24.45 -2.88
CA ASN A 253 30.61 -23.93 -3.66
C ASN A 253 30.16 -22.96 -4.75
N THR A 254 29.41 -21.92 -4.35
CA THR A 254 28.68 -21.06 -5.28
C THR A 254 28.76 -19.59 -4.91
N TYR A 255 29.10 -18.75 -5.89
CA TYR A 255 29.00 -17.30 -5.77
C TYR A 255 27.58 -16.81 -6.06
N ILE A 256 27.04 -16.01 -5.14
CA ILE A 256 25.75 -15.33 -5.30
C ILE A 256 26.03 -13.87 -5.58
N LYS A 257 25.76 -13.42 -6.81
CA LYS A 257 26.07 -12.06 -7.30
C LYS A 257 24.85 -11.13 -7.13
N PRO A 258 25.03 -9.80 -7.20
CA PRO A 258 23.93 -8.82 -7.12
C PRO A 258 22.71 -9.15 -7.97
N HIS A 259 22.90 -9.46 -9.26
CA HIS A 259 21.80 -9.80 -10.17
C HIS A 259 21.11 -11.14 -9.84
N HIS A 260 21.75 -12.05 -9.10
CA HIS A 260 21.06 -13.25 -8.61
C HIS A 260 20.04 -12.85 -7.53
N ILE A 261 20.41 -11.93 -6.63
CA ILE A 261 19.51 -11.40 -5.59
C ILE A 261 18.41 -10.52 -6.20
N ASP A 262 18.75 -9.68 -7.19
CA ASP A 262 17.80 -8.85 -7.94
C ASP A 262 16.70 -9.71 -8.60
N GLY A 263 17.08 -10.80 -9.29
CA GLY A 263 16.13 -11.75 -9.87
C GLY A 263 15.31 -12.50 -8.82
N MET A 264 15.93 -13.00 -7.75
CA MET A 264 15.19 -13.64 -6.64
C MET A 264 14.18 -12.69 -6.00
N ARG A 265 14.49 -11.39 -5.90
CA ARG A 265 13.55 -10.37 -5.40
C ARG A 265 12.45 -10.06 -6.41
N ALA A 266 12.74 -9.99 -7.71
CA ALA A 266 11.72 -9.79 -8.73
C ALA A 266 10.70 -10.95 -8.76
N GLU A 267 11.17 -12.20 -8.66
CA GLU A 267 10.30 -13.39 -8.53
C GLU A 267 9.51 -13.36 -7.21
N THR A 268 10.19 -13.29 -6.05
CA THR A 268 9.51 -13.26 -4.72
C THR A 268 8.72 -11.97 -4.42
N SER A 269 8.62 -11.07 -5.41
CA SER A 269 7.82 -9.86 -5.34
C SER A 269 6.94 -9.68 -6.58
N TYR A 270 6.77 -10.72 -7.41
CA TYR A 270 5.81 -10.75 -8.52
C TYR A 270 4.39 -10.38 -8.04
N CYS A 271 4.09 -10.76 -6.79
CA CYS A 271 2.91 -10.30 -6.06
C CYS A 271 3.28 -9.51 -4.80
N ALA A 272 2.33 -8.67 -4.38
CA ALA A 272 2.45 -7.75 -3.26
C ALA A 272 1.07 -7.45 -2.67
N ASN A 273 1.04 -7.07 -1.40
CA ASN A 273 -0.07 -6.34 -0.82
C ASN A 273 0.03 -4.91 -1.36
N TYR A 274 -0.93 -4.48 -2.19
CA TYR A 274 -0.90 -3.19 -2.88
C TYR A 274 -2.14 -2.34 -2.57
N ALA A 275 -2.00 -1.02 -2.65
CA ALA A 275 -3.13 -0.13 -2.93
C ALA A 275 -3.23 0.08 -4.45
N PHE A 276 -4.44 0.06 -5.00
CA PHE A 276 -4.70 0.11 -6.46
C PHE A 276 -5.73 1.18 -6.79
N TYR A 277 -5.52 1.94 -7.86
CA TYR A 277 -6.32 3.09 -8.24
C TYR A 277 -6.59 3.09 -9.74
N GLY A 278 -7.87 3.04 -10.10
CA GLY A 278 -8.31 2.72 -11.46
C GLY A 278 -8.61 1.23 -11.62
N ARG A 279 -8.61 0.77 -12.87
CA ARG A 279 -8.86 -0.60 -13.33
C ARG A 279 -7.85 -0.94 -14.42
N ARG A 280 -7.60 -2.23 -14.66
CA ARG A 280 -6.84 -2.67 -15.82
C ARG A 280 -7.73 -2.69 -17.07
N TYR A 281 -7.18 -2.34 -18.23
CA TYR A 281 -7.79 -2.59 -19.53
C TYR A 281 -8.01 -4.09 -19.77
N TYR A 282 -9.27 -4.46 -19.98
CA TYR A 282 -9.66 -5.78 -20.49
C TYR A 282 -10.44 -5.58 -21.79
N GLU A 283 -10.21 -6.45 -22.76
CA GLU A 283 -10.61 -6.26 -24.16
C GLU A 283 -12.10 -5.92 -24.34
N GLY A 284 -12.38 -4.90 -25.15
CA GLY A 284 -13.73 -4.62 -25.68
C GLY A 284 -14.47 -3.43 -25.08
N VAL A 285 -14.02 -2.85 -23.96
CA VAL A 285 -14.64 -1.62 -23.38
C VAL A 285 -13.58 -0.57 -23.02
N GLY A 286 -12.81 -0.14 -24.02
CA GLY A 286 -11.85 0.96 -23.91
C GLY A 286 -12.52 2.31 -23.71
N GLU A 287 -12.88 2.63 -22.47
CA GLU A 287 -13.16 4.02 -22.07
C GLU A 287 -11.84 4.75 -21.79
N LEU A 288 -11.73 6.04 -22.13
CA LEU A 288 -10.63 6.91 -21.67
C LEU A 288 -10.79 7.28 -20.18
N LYS A 289 -11.00 6.26 -19.32
CA LYS A 289 -11.47 6.36 -17.94
C LYS A 289 -11.00 5.17 -17.08
N ASP A 290 -9.89 4.54 -17.41
CA ASP A 290 -9.38 3.38 -16.68
C ASP A 290 -8.97 3.79 -15.25
N ILE A 291 -8.33 4.95 -15.14
CA ILE A 291 -8.26 5.75 -13.90
C ILE A 291 -8.94 7.11 -14.09
N ASN A 292 -9.71 7.56 -13.10
CA ASN A 292 -10.27 8.92 -13.08
C ASN A 292 -9.14 9.95 -12.84
N PRO A 293 -9.07 11.08 -13.57
CA PRO A 293 -7.99 12.05 -13.44
C PRO A 293 -7.97 12.78 -12.08
N VAL A 294 -9.11 12.89 -11.38
CA VAL A 294 -9.15 13.34 -9.98
C VAL A 294 -8.41 12.34 -9.10
N LEU A 295 -8.74 11.04 -9.21
CA LEU A 295 -8.09 9.98 -8.44
C LEU A 295 -6.59 9.92 -8.73
N PHE A 296 -6.19 10.00 -10.00
CA PHE A 296 -4.79 10.15 -10.43
C PHE A 296 -4.08 11.34 -9.74
N HIS A 297 -4.68 12.54 -9.80
CA HIS A 297 -4.10 13.76 -9.22
C HIS A 297 -3.93 13.61 -7.69
N LYS A 298 -4.98 13.17 -7.00
CA LYS A 298 -4.97 12.93 -5.56
C LYS A 298 -3.93 11.87 -5.16
N THR A 299 -3.85 10.75 -5.87
CA THR A 299 -2.90 9.67 -5.56
C THR A 299 -1.45 10.14 -5.64
N LEU A 300 -1.10 10.92 -6.67
CA LEU A 300 0.25 11.45 -6.83
C LEU A 300 0.63 12.45 -5.73
N GLN A 301 -0.26 13.40 -5.40
CA GLN A 301 -0.03 14.28 -4.25
C GLN A 301 0.14 13.47 -2.96
N TYR A 302 -0.82 12.59 -2.67
CA TYR A 302 -0.87 11.84 -1.41
C TYR A 302 0.41 11.03 -1.16
N TYR A 303 0.81 10.17 -2.10
CA TYR A 303 1.97 9.31 -1.91
C TYR A 303 3.29 10.08 -2.03
N ILE A 304 3.48 10.93 -3.05
CA ILE A 304 4.79 11.51 -3.34
C ILE A 304 5.08 12.74 -2.47
N LYS A 305 4.12 13.69 -2.33
CA LYS A 305 4.30 14.92 -1.55
C LYS A 305 4.21 14.65 -0.05
N HIS A 306 3.17 13.93 0.39
CA HIS A 306 2.91 13.73 1.82
C HIS A 306 3.60 12.48 2.37
N LEU A 307 3.31 11.28 1.84
CA LEU A 307 3.88 10.03 2.36
C LEU A 307 5.35 9.77 1.96
N ASN A 308 5.94 10.60 1.10
CA ASN A 308 7.32 10.44 0.59
C ASN A 308 7.57 9.05 -0.03
N SER A 309 6.59 8.55 -0.78
CA SER A 309 6.56 7.20 -1.35
C SER A 309 6.38 7.26 -2.87
N PRO A 310 7.13 6.46 -3.66
CA PRO A 310 6.94 6.39 -5.10
C PRO A 310 5.64 5.66 -5.45
N VAL A 311 5.10 5.95 -6.64
CA VAL A 311 3.84 5.38 -7.14
C VAL A 311 4.12 4.58 -8.41
N ALA A 312 3.70 3.33 -8.45
CA ALA A 312 3.74 2.51 -9.66
C ALA A 312 2.59 2.85 -10.60
N PHE A 313 2.77 2.64 -11.90
CA PHE A 313 1.73 2.84 -12.91
C PHE A 313 1.95 1.94 -14.11
N ASP A 314 0.87 1.71 -14.87
CA ASP A 314 0.98 1.19 -16.23
C ASP A 314 1.11 2.33 -17.23
N GLU A 315 2.08 2.23 -18.14
CA GLU A 315 2.22 3.19 -19.23
C GLU A 315 1.07 3.11 -20.26
N PHE A 316 0.55 1.91 -20.52
CA PHE A 316 -0.31 1.65 -21.66
C PHE A 316 -1.73 1.31 -21.24
N ASN A 317 -2.72 1.98 -21.85
CA ASN A 317 -4.14 1.67 -21.72
C ASN A 317 -4.59 0.65 -22.77
N ASN A 318 -3.89 -0.49 -22.85
CA ASN A 318 -4.16 -1.58 -23.78
C ASN A 318 -3.84 -2.96 -23.16
N GLU A 319 -3.75 -4.00 -23.98
CA GLU A 319 -3.49 -5.38 -23.54
C GLU A 319 -2.10 -5.61 -22.92
N ILE A 320 -1.11 -4.76 -23.23
CA ILE A 320 0.28 -4.88 -22.79
C ILE A 320 0.47 -4.16 -21.46
N VAL A 321 0.74 -4.91 -20.39
CA VAL A 321 1.01 -4.33 -19.07
C VAL A 321 2.49 -3.96 -18.93
N ASN A 322 2.78 -2.68 -18.73
CA ASN A 322 4.15 -2.17 -18.53
C ASN A 322 4.26 -1.35 -17.23
N ASN A 323 4.59 -2.05 -16.14
CA ASN A 323 4.74 -1.45 -14.82
C ASN A 323 6.02 -0.60 -14.71
N LEU A 324 5.84 0.70 -14.53
CA LEU A 324 6.88 1.72 -14.33
C LEU A 324 6.68 2.44 -13.00
N ILE A 325 7.67 3.24 -12.56
CA ILE A 325 7.66 3.87 -11.21
C ILE A 325 7.79 5.39 -11.29
N ILE A 326 6.82 6.13 -10.74
CA ILE A 326 6.85 7.58 -10.61
C ILE A 326 7.49 7.97 -9.28
N SER A 327 8.58 8.74 -9.35
CA SER A 327 9.30 9.26 -8.17
C SER A 327 9.10 10.77 -7.94
N GLY A 328 8.37 11.44 -8.83
CA GLY A 328 8.08 12.86 -8.74
C GLY A 328 7.12 13.34 -9.82
N TYR A 329 6.50 14.50 -9.58
CA TYR A 329 5.63 15.18 -10.52
C TYR A 329 5.85 16.70 -10.51
N GLU A 330 5.52 17.34 -11.62
CA GLU A 330 5.28 18.78 -11.75
C GLU A 330 3.90 18.96 -12.38
N PHE A 331 3.03 19.73 -11.73
CA PHE A 331 1.71 20.10 -12.22
C PHE A 331 1.73 21.58 -12.60
N GLU A 332 1.42 21.87 -13.86
CA GLU A 332 1.16 23.23 -14.37
C GLU A 332 -0.35 23.39 -14.53
N VAL A 333 -0.95 24.36 -13.85
CA VAL A 333 -2.41 24.55 -13.85
C VAL A 333 -2.79 25.86 -14.51
N GLU A 334 -3.59 25.76 -15.58
CA GLU A 334 -4.14 26.89 -16.30
C GLU A 334 -5.66 26.97 -16.04
N GLN A 335 -6.12 28.00 -15.34
CA GLN A 335 -7.56 28.23 -15.17
C GLN A 335 -8.18 28.59 -16.52
N LYS A 336 -9.22 27.84 -16.92
CA LYS A 336 -9.93 27.98 -18.21
C LYS A 336 -11.31 28.59 -18.07
N ASP A 337 -11.89 28.52 -16.87
CA ASP A 337 -13.19 29.09 -16.49
C ASP A 337 -13.19 29.25 -14.95
N ALA A 338 -14.19 29.92 -14.38
CA ALA A 338 -14.30 30.17 -12.94
C ALA A 338 -14.11 28.89 -12.09
N ARG A 339 -14.71 27.77 -12.53
CA ARG A 339 -14.65 26.45 -11.86
C ARG A 339 -13.99 25.36 -12.72
N LYS A 340 -13.09 25.71 -13.64
CA LYS A 340 -12.47 24.76 -14.59
C LYS A 340 -10.97 25.02 -14.74
N PHE A 341 -10.18 24.00 -14.45
CA PHE A 341 -8.72 24.08 -14.40
C PHE A 341 -8.10 23.03 -15.32
N GLN A 342 -7.31 23.43 -16.31
CA GLN A 342 -6.57 22.51 -17.16
C GLN A 342 -5.21 22.22 -16.52
N VAL A 343 -4.96 20.97 -16.16
CA VAL A 343 -3.69 20.52 -15.60
C VAL A 343 -2.84 19.89 -16.70
N THR A 344 -1.58 20.30 -16.80
CA THR A 344 -0.51 19.53 -17.47
C THR A 344 0.35 18.89 -16.39
N ALA A 345 0.35 17.56 -16.32
CA ALA A 345 1.11 16.80 -15.35
C ALA A 345 2.34 16.17 -16.02
N LYS A 346 3.53 16.56 -15.56
CA LYS A 346 4.82 16.02 -15.99
C LYS A 346 5.35 15.10 -14.89
N LEU A 347 5.38 13.79 -15.12
CA LEU A 347 5.82 12.79 -14.16
C LEU A 347 7.28 12.41 -14.43
N ARG A 348 8.11 12.31 -13.39
CA ARG A 348 9.40 11.60 -13.46
C ARG A 348 9.13 10.11 -13.28
N ALA A 349 8.91 9.42 -14.39
CA ALA A 349 8.77 7.97 -14.43
C ALA A 349 10.14 7.31 -14.63
N HIS A 350 10.35 6.16 -14.00
CA HIS A 350 11.55 5.35 -14.04
C HIS A 350 11.27 4.03 -14.77
N THR A 351 12.21 3.64 -15.63
CA THR A 351 12.23 2.35 -16.33
C THR A 351 13.35 1.47 -15.77
N TYR A 352 13.12 0.17 -15.83
CA TYR A 352 14.15 -0.86 -15.69
C TYR A 352 15.24 -0.74 -16.77
N SER A 353 16.32 -1.50 -16.59
CA SER A 353 17.36 -1.70 -17.61
C SER A 353 17.00 -2.85 -18.57
N GLU A 354 17.61 -2.85 -19.77
CA GLU A 354 17.52 -3.96 -20.74
C GLU A 354 18.61 -5.04 -20.53
N TYR A 355 19.31 -4.99 -19.41
CA TYR A 355 20.42 -5.88 -19.06
C TYR A 355 20.55 -5.99 -17.54
N PHE A 356 21.20 -7.06 -17.06
CA PHE A 356 21.43 -7.29 -15.63
C PHE A 356 22.15 -6.13 -14.95
N VAL A 357 21.59 -5.63 -13.85
CA VAL A 357 22.22 -4.59 -13.03
C VAL A 357 23.21 -5.24 -12.03
N HIS A 358 24.35 -4.59 -11.81
CA HIS A 358 25.47 -5.16 -11.05
C HIS A 358 25.95 -4.26 -9.90
N LYS A 359 25.36 -3.06 -9.75
CA LYS A 359 25.66 -2.06 -8.72
C LYS A 359 24.43 -1.18 -8.49
N ALA A 360 24.30 -0.63 -7.30
CA ALA A 360 23.21 0.26 -6.96
C ALA A 360 23.32 1.55 -7.79
N ARG A 361 22.20 1.93 -8.40
CA ARG A 361 22.02 3.20 -9.10
C ARG A 361 20.52 3.48 -9.19
N VAL A 362 20.14 4.75 -9.25
CA VAL A 362 18.75 5.12 -9.51
C VAL A 362 18.37 4.68 -10.94
N ALA A 363 17.19 4.09 -11.08
CA ALA A 363 16.63 3.64 -12.36
C ALA A 363 16.58 4.78 -13.38
N LYS A 364 16.77 4.46 -14.67
CA LYS A 364 16.73 5.46 -15.75
C LYS A 364 15.36 6.16 -15.75
N SER A 365 15.35 7.49 -15.70
CA SER A 365 14.09 8.26 -15.69
C SER A 365 13.84 9.06 -16.97
N SER A 366 12.57 9.17 -17.34
CA SER A 366 12.05 9.99 -18.44
C SER A 366 10.89 10.87 -17.93
N ILE A 367 10.56 11.95 -18.66
CA ILE A 367 9.39 12.78 -18.33
C ILE A 367 8.18 12.34 -19.15
N TYR A 368 7.14 11.91 -18.45
CA TYR A 368 5.85 11.50 -19.02
C TYR A 368 4.85 12.64 -18.84
N GLN A 369 4.18 13.07 -19.91
CA GLN A 369 3.27 14.22 -19.85
C GLN A 369 1.83 13.84 -20.15
N TYR A 370 0.95 14.09 -19.19
CA TYR A 370 -0.50 13.88 -19.29
C TYR A 370 -1.25 15.21 -19.18
N LYS A 371 -2.47 15.29 -19.75
CA LYS A 371 -3.30 16.50 -19.70
C LYS A 371 -4.76 16.17 -19.40
N TYR A 372 -5.35 16.91 -18.46
CA TYR A 372 -6.73 16.75 -18.03
C TYR A 372 -7.34 18.09 -17.61
N ASN A 373 -8.64 18.09 -17.37
CA ASN A 373 -9.35 19.19 -16.73
C ASN A 373 -9.82 18.69 -15.35
N LEU A 374 -9.71 19.53 -14.34
CA LEU A 374 -10.40 19.39 -13.06
C LEU A 374 -11.52 20.43 -12.98
N PHE A 375 -12.60 20.07 -12.31
CA PHE A 375 -13.77 20.92 -12.09
C PHE A 375 -14.03 21.04 -10.59
N THR A 376 -14.42 22.23 -10.14
CA THR A 376 -14.67 22.52 -8.72
C THR A 376 -16.12 22.86 -8.43
N ASP A 377 -16.49 22.82 -7.16
CA ASP A 377 -17.61 23.57 -6.59
C ASP A 377 -17.27 25.07 -6.44
N GLU A 378 -18.04 25.81 -5.64
CA GLU A 378 -17.90 27.27 -5.45
C GLU A 378 -16.86 27.59 -4.35
N GLU A 379 -16.64 26.64 -3.46
CA GLU A 379 -15.62 26.60 -2.41
C GLU A 379 -14.23 26.26 -2.96
N GLY A 380 -14.16 25.67 -4.17
CA GLY A 380 -12.91 25.36 -4.87
C GLY A 380 -12.41 23.92 -4.69
N LYS A 381 -13.19 23.06 -4.01
CA LYS A 381 -12.90 21.62 -3.89
C LYS A 381 -13.14 20.94 -5.24
N ILE A 382 -12.23 20.05 -5.64
CA ILE A 382 -12.39 19.24 -6.85
C ILE A 382 -13.56 18.26 -6.68
N ILE A 383 -14.53 18.35 -7.58
CA ILE A 383 -15.73 17.49 -7.63
C ILE A 383 -15.75 16.54 -8.83
N ASP A 384 -15.06 16.88 -9.92
CA ASP A 384 -15.01 16.07 -11.15
C ASP A 384 -13.71 16.33 -11.94
N GLY A 385 -13.40 15.45 -12.88
CA GLY A 385 -12.26 15.62 -13.77
C GLY A 385 -12.33 14.75 -15.03
N HIS A 386 -11.86 15.32 -16.14
CA HIS A 386 -11.91 14.70 -17.46
C HIS A 386 -10.55 14.78 -18.18
N TRP A 387 -10.01 13.63 -18.59
CA TRP A 387 -8.82 13.56 -19.45
C TRP A 387 -9.03 14.34 -20.75
N LYS A 388 -7.97 14.94 -21.28
CA LYS A 388 -7.95 15.44 -22.66
C LYS A 388 -7.77 14.25 -23.58
N ILE A 389 -8.46 14.24 -24.73
CA ILE A 389 -8.37 13.19 -25.75
C ILE A 389 -6.89 12.92 -26.08
N GLY A 390 -6.44 11.68 -25.88
CA GLY A 390 -5.03 11.30 -25.95
C GLY A 390 -4.71 10.16 -24.97
N LYS A 391 -3.47 10.11 -24.51
CA LYS A 391 -2.96 9.09 -23.58
C LYS A 391 -3.32 9.41 -22.13
N ASN A 392 -3.85 8.43 -21.41
CA ASN A 392 -3.89 8.31 -19.95
C ASN A 392 -3.03 7.09 -19.53
N PRO A 393 -2.53 6.99 -18.28
CA PRO A 393 -2.13 5.69 -17.75
C PRO A 393 -3.38 4.82 -17.53
N ASP A 394 -3.23 3.51 -17.50
CA ASP A 394 -4.34 2.58 -17.23
C ASP A 394 -4.76 2.65 -15.75
N PHE A 395 -3.79 2.39 -14.86
CA PHE A 395 -3.96 2.45 -13.40
C PHE A 395 -2.69 2.99 -12.71
N LEU A 396 -2.88 3.45 -11.46
CA LEU A 396 -1.79 3.68 -10.50
C LEU A 396 -1.88 2.62 -9.40
N TRP A 397 -0.75 2.22 -8.83
CA TRP A 397 -0.72 1.35 -7.65
C TRP A 397 0.50 1.64 -6.76
N VAL A 398 0.48 1.14 -5.53
CA VAL A 398 1.61 1.27 -4.60
C VAL A 398 1.79 -0.04 -3.85
N PRO A 399 2.96 -0.71 -3.94
CA PRO A 399 3.26 -1.87 -3.10
C PRO A 399 3.48 -1.43 -1.65
N LEU A 400 2.81 -2.12 -0.72
CA LEU A 400 2.78 -1.80 0.71
C LEU A 400 3.58 -2.82 1.53
N SER A 401 3.58 -4.08 1.09
CA SER A 401 4.44 -5.18 1.55
C SER A 401 4.39 -6.35 0.56
N GLN A 402 5.25 -7.36 0.71
CA GLN A 402 5.14 -8.58 -0.09
C GLN A 402 3.83 -9.34 0.18
N GLU A 403 3.41 -10.13 -0.80
CA GLU A 403 2.30 -11.09 -0.70
C GLU A 403 2.54 -12.23 -1.68
N LYS A 404 2.10 -13.44 -1.34
CA LYS A 404 2.09 -14.56 -2.28
C LYS A 404 0.75 -14.71 -2.98
N CYS A 405 0.79 -14.91 -4.30
CA CYS A 405 -0.41 -15.15 -5.12
C CYS A 405 -0.32 -16.47 -5.89
N PRO A 406 -1.44 -16.99 -6.45
CA PRO A 406 -1.43 -18.25 -7.21
C PRO A 406 -0.60 -18.24 -8.51
N GLY A 407 -0.30 -17.05 -9.05
CA GLY A 407 0.47 -16.87 -10.30
C GLY A 407 1.97 -16.65 -10.10
N GLU A 408 2.45 -16.57 -8.86
CA GLU A 408 3.87 -16.50 -8.52
C GLU A 408 4.46 -17.90 -8.37
N ASN A 409 5.77 -18.05 -8.55
CA ASN A 409 6.50 -19.27 -8.26
C ASN A 409 6.32 -19.74 -6.80
N GLN A 410 5.47 -20.76 -6.62
CA GLN A 410 5.07 -21.27 -5.30
C GLN A 410 6.23 -21.86 -4.50
N ASN A 411 7.33 -22.21 -5.18
CA ASN A 411 8.53 -22.82 -4.61
C ASN A 411 9.61 -21.78 -4.21
N MET A 412 9.45 -20.51 -4.62
CA MET A 412 10.26 -19.39 -4.12
C MET A 412 9.61 -18.75 -2.90
N HIS A 413 10.43 -18.26 -1.96
CA HIS A 413 10.01 -17.57 -0.73
C HIS A 413 11.03 -16.49 -0.37
N HIS A 414 10.54 -15.30 0.03
CA HIS A 414 11.39 -14.16 0.39
C HIS A 414 12.27 -14.44 1.62
N ASP A 415 11.77 -15.18 2.62
CA ASP A 415 12.51 -15.61 3.82
C ASP A 415 13.89 -16.20 3.46
N TRP A 416 13.96 -16.99 2.38
CA TRP A 416 15.21 -17.60 1.93
C TRP A 416 16.14 -16.62 1.20
N VAL A 417 15.60 -15.57 0.58
CA VAL A 417 16.39 -14.48 -0.02
C VAL A 417 16.98 -13.60 1.08
N ASP A 418 16.21 -13.27 2.12
CA ASP A 418 16.70 -12.59 3.32
C ASP A 418 17.72 -13.46 4.07
N HIS A 419 17.46 -14.76 4.25
CA HIS A 419 18.41 -15.69 4.85
C HIS A 419 19.75 -15.76 4.09
N ILE A 420 19.77 -15.68 2.76
CA ILE A 420 21.01 -15.55 1.97
C ILE A 420 21.78 -14.26 2.35
N ILE A 421 21.08 -13.14 2.46
CA ILE A 421 21.65 -11.81 2.69
C ILE A 421 22.22 -11.67 4.11
N GLU A 422 21.57 -12.33 5.08
CA GLU A 422 21.91 -12.28 6.52
C GLU A 422 22.93 -13.35 6.95
N ASN A 423 22.89 -14.55 6.38
CA ASN A 423 23.67 -15.71 6.87
C ASN A 423 24.90 -16.06 5.99
N LEU A 424 25.15 -15.32 4.90
CA LEU A 424 26.40 -15.43 4.14
C LEU A 424 27.29 -14.20 4.33
N GLU A 425 28.58 -14.44 4.51
CA GLU A 425 29.58 -13.38 4.52
C GLU A 425 29.81 -12.81 3.11
N PRO A 426 29.81 -11.47 2.94
CA PRO A 426 30.17 -10.84 1.67
C PRO A 426 31.64 -11.10 1.31
N VAL A 427 31.88 -11.47 0.06
CA VAL A 427 33.23 -11.66 -0.47
C VAL A 427 33.87 -10.30 -0.70
N SER A 428 35.06 -10.08 -0.13
CA SER A 428 35.80 -8.85 -0.39
C SER A 428 36.27 -8.80 -1.85
N HIS A 429 36.23 -7.63 -2.49
CA HIS A 429 36.81 -7.43 -3.83
C HIS A 429 38.35 -7.55 -3.89
N LYS A 430 39.02 -7.91 -2.78
CA LYS A 430 40.46 -8.23 -2.70
C LYS A 430 40.76 -9.73 -2.69
N SER A 431 39.73 -10.58 -2.76
CA SER A 431 39.81 -12.04 -2.62
C SER A 431 39.14 -12.79 -3.78
N LEU A 432 39.11 -12.15 -4.96
CA LEU A 432 38.72 -12.68 -6.28
C LEU A 432 39.77 -12.22 -7.30
#